data_AF-U2DRP1-F1
#
_entry.id   AF-U2DRP1-F1
#
_cell.length_a   1.000
_cell.length_b   1.000
_cell.length_c   1.000
_cell.angle_alpha   90.00
_cell.angle_beta   90.00
_cell.angle_gamma   90.00
#
_symmetry.space_group_name_H-M   'P 1'
#
loop_
_entity.id
_entity.type
_entity.pdbx_description
1 polymer ?
#
loop_
_entity_poly.entity_id
_entity_poly.type
_entity_poly.pdbx_seq_one_letter_code
_entity_poly.pdbx_strand_id
1 'polypeptide(L)'
;MMNWDENGYHMDGFMDGFGWYSIIFVLLLGLITYLIIKILSGNNNAKPSNTSALDELNKRFVNGELTEDEYIRKKNLINNDT
;
A
#
# COMPACT_ATOMS: atom_id res chain seq x y z
N MET A 1 -48.59 37.80 -9.45
CA MET A 1 -47.24 38.10 -8.91
C MET A 1 -46.67 36.76 -8.51
N MET A 2 -45.79 36.18 -9.33
CA MET A 2 -45.23 34.86 -9.09
C MET A 2 -44.02 35.04 -8.18
N ASN A 3 -44.05 34.39 -7.01
CA ASN A 3 -42.99 34.39 -6.02
C ASN A 3 -41.91 33.42 -6.51
N TRP A 4 -40.70 33.94 -6.78
CA TRP A 4 -39.58 33.19 -7.36
C TRP A 4 -38.48 32.91 -6.34
N ASP A 5 -38.83 32.65 -5.07
CA ASP A 5 -37.81 32.51 -4.01
C ASP A 5 -37.99 31.25 -3.17
N GLU A 6 -38.31 30.13 -3.81
CA GLU A 6 -38.37 28.83 -3.13
C GLU A 6 -37.57 27.80 -3.93
N ASN A 7 -36.26 28.05 -4.11
CA ASN A 7 -35.25 27.05 -4.45
C ASN A 7 -33.84 27.58 -4.15
N GLY A 8 -33.68 28.16 -2.95
CA GLY A 8 -32.35 28.23 -2.37
C GLY A 8 -31.89 26.82 -2.11
N TYR A 9 -31.08 26.25 -2.99
CA TYR A 9 -30.34 25.03 -2.71
C TYR A 9 -29.43 25.34 -1.52
N HIS A 10 -29.92 25.06 -0.31
CA HIS A 10 -29.11 25.03 0.89
C HIS A 10 -28.09 23.89 0.73
N MET A 11 -26.98 24.20 0.07
CA MET A 11 -25.72 23.45 0.16
C MET A 11 -25.03 23.76 1.50
N ASP A 12 -25.81 23.96 2.56
CA ASP A 12 -25.32 24.28 3.91
C ASP A 12 -25.12 23.02 4.77
N GLY A 13 -25.36 21.83 4.21
CA GLY A 13 -25.21 20.56 4.94
C GLY A 13 -23.80 19.97 4.97
N PHE A 14 -22.88 20.47 4.14
CA PHE A 14 -21.53 19.89 4.02
C PHE A 14 -20.46 20.61 4.87
N MET A 15 -20.75 21.80 5.39
CA MET A 15 -19.78 22.58 6.18
C MET A 15 -20.01 22.51 7.69
N ASP A 16 -21.24 22.28 8.17
CA ASP A 16 -21.55 22.29 9.61
C ASP A 16 -21.27 20.97 10.34
N GLY A 17 -21.06 19.86 9.61
CA GLY A 17 -20.74 18.54 10.19
C GLY A 17 -19.24 18.25 10.33
N PHE A 18 -18.39 19.07 9.71
CA PHE A 18 -16.93 18.88 9.63
C PHE A 18 -16.17 19.79 10.61
N GLY A 19 -16.74 20.05 11.79
CA GLY A 19 -15.99 20.66 12.91
C GLY A 19 -14.75 19.84 13.30
N TRP A 20 -13.96 20.32 14.27
CA TRP A 20 -12.70 19.78 14.81
C TRP A 20 -12.45 18.26 14.78
N TYR A 21 -13.50 17.42 14.83
CA TYR A 21 -13.43 15.98 14.56
C TYR A 21 -12.86 15.61 13.18
N SER A 22 -13.09 16.44 12.16
CA SER A 22 -12.53 16.28 10.81
C SER A 22 -11.01 16.34 10.81
N ILE A 23 -10.43 17.26 11.58
CA ILE A 23 -8.97 17.41 11.71
C ILE A 23 -8.35 16.17 12.37
N ILE A 24 -9.03 15.63 13.39
CA ILE A 24 -8.59 14.42 14.10
C ILE A 24 -8.65 13.21 13.17
N PHE A 25 -9.71 13.11 12.36
CA PHE A 25 -9.87 12.00 11.42
C PHE A 25 -8.80 12.00 10.33
N VAL A 26 -8.47 13.19 9.77
CA VAL A 26 -7.38 13.34 8.78
C VAL A 26 -6.03 13.00 9.39
N LEU A 27 -5.75 13.43 10.62
CA LEU A 27 -4.52 13.08 11.34
C LEU A 27 -4.41 11.57 11.59
N LEU A 28 -5.51 10.93 11.99
CA LEU A 28 -5.56 9.48 12.22
C LEU A 28 -5.30 8.71 10.92
N LEU A 29 -5.94 9.09 9.82
CA LEU A 29 -5.73 8.50 8.49
C LEU A 29 -4.27 8.66 8.02
N GLY A 30 -3.69 9.83 8.22
CA GLY A 30 -2.29 10.10 7.92
C GLY A 30 -1.33 9.20 8.72
N LEU A 31 -1.58 9.04 10.02
CA LEU A 31 -0.77 8.20 10.91
C LEU A 31 -0.85 6.72 10.52
N ILE A 32 -2.07 6.21 10.23
CA ILE A 32 -2.29 4.83 9.78
C ILE A 32 -1.54 4.57 8.47
N THR A 33 -1.67 5.48 7.50
CA THR A 33 -0.99 5.38 6.19
C THR A 33 0.53 5.39 6.36
N TYR A 34 1.05 6.27 7.22
CA TYR A 34 2.48 6.33 7.54
C TYR A 34 2.99 5.04 8.20
N LEU A 35 2.24 4.46 9.14
CA LEU A 35 2.60 3.19 9.78
C LEU A 35 2.66 2.04 8.77
N ILE A 36 1.67 1.96 7.86
CA ILE A 36 1.64 0.94 6.80
C ILE A 36 2.86 1.09 5.89
N ILE A 37 3.14 2.32 5.41
CA ILE A 37 4.31 2.58 4.55
C ILE A 37 5.62 2.30 5.29
N LYS A 38 5.72 2.62 6.58
CA LYS A 38 6.91 2.38 7.41
C LYS A 38 7.15 0.89 7.64
N ILE A 39 6.10 0.09 7.83
CA ILE A 39 6.21 -1.37 7.95
C ILE A 39 6.64 -1.97 6.61
N LEU A 40 6.01 -1.55 5.51
CA LEU A 40 6.35 -2.02 4.16
C LEU A 40 7.75 -1.58 3.72
N SER A 41 8.15 -0.35 4.04
CA SER A 41 9.48 0.21 3.70
C SER A 41 10.58 -0.24 4.65
N GLY A 42 10.23 -0.68 5.86
CA GLY A 42 11.17 -1.27 6.83
C GLY A 42 11.81 -2.56 6.31
N ASN A 43 11.20 -3.22 5.32
CA ASN A 43 11.76 -4.41 4.67
C ASN A 43 12.82 -4.08 3.61
N ASN A 44 12.97 -2.81 3.22
CA ASN A 44 13.87 -2.42 2.12
C ASN A 44 15.30 -2.09 2.60
N ASN A 45 15.52 -2.06 3.92
CA ASN A 45 16.86 -1.96 4.52
C ASN A 45 17.39 -3.32 5.02
N ALA A 46 16.69 -4.42 4.71
CA ALA A 46 17.29 -5.73 4.84
C ALA A 46 18.40 -5.83 3.78
N LYS A 47 19.65 -5.76 4.24
CA LYS A 47 20.84 -6.26 3.55
C LYS A 47 20.44 -7.45 2.67
N PRO A 48 20.83 -7.52 1.38
CA PRO A 48 20.42 -8.62 0.50
C PRO A 48 20.83 -9.94 1.16
N SER A 49 19.88 -10.55 1.86
CA SER A 49 20.05 -11.86 2.45
C SER A 49 19.61 -12.83 1.37
N ASN A 50 20.32 -13.94 1.25
CA ASN A 50 20.01 -14.99 0.29
C ASN A 50 18.55 -15.47 0.40
N THR A 51 17.93 -15.30 1.57
CA THR A 51 16.49 -15.51 1.79
C THR A 51 15.59 -14.61 0.94
N SER A 52 15.91 -13.31 0.77
CA SER A 52 15.10 -12.41 -0.06
C SER A 52 15.21 -12.75 -1.55
N ALA A 53 16.39 -13.19 -2.01
CA ALA A 53 16.59 -13.62 -3.40
C ALA A 53 15.85 -14.94 -3.69
N LEU A 54 15.83 -15.87 -2.73
CA LEU A 54 15.06 -17.11 -2.84
C LEU A 54 13.55 -16.87 -2.79
N ASP A 55 13.07 -15.92 -1.99
CA ASP A 55 11.64 -15.57 -1.91
C ASP A 55 11.14 -14.95 -3.22
N GLU A 56 11.94 -14.07 -3.84
CA GLU A 56 11.60 -13.52 -5.15
C GLU A 56 11.62 -14.60 -6.24
N LEU A 57 12.58 -15.52 -6.20
CA LEU A 57 12.66 -16.64 -7.12
C LEU A 57 11.45 -17.59 -6.98
N ASN A 58 11.04 -17.91 -5.75
CA ASN A 58 9.85 -18.71 -5.47
C ASN A 58 8.57 -18.04 -5.99
N LYS A 59 8.43 -16.72 -5.78
CA LYS A 59 7.27 -15.97 -6.24
C LYS A 59 7.09 -16.06 -7.76
N ARG A 60 8.19 -15.91 -8.52
CA ARG A 60 8.16 -16.00 -9.99
C ARG A 60 7.91 -17.43 -10.50
N PHE A 61 8.37 -18.46 -9.78
CA PHE A 61 8.07 -19.85 -10.08
C PHE A 61 6.57 -20.18 -9.88
N VAL A 62 5.98 -19.76 -8.76
CA VAL A 62 4.55 -19.97 -8.48
C VAL A 62 3.66 -19.22 -9.47
N ASN A 63 4.10 -18.05 -9.93
CA ASN A 63 3.41 -17.30 -10.99
C ASN A 63 3.50 -17.98 -12.38
N GLY A 64 4.31 -19.03 -12.54
CA GLY A 64 4.55 -19.69 -13.83
C GLY A 64 5.43 -18.89 -14.79
N GLU A 65 6.11 -17.85 -14.29
CA GLU A 65 7.07 -17.04 -15.09
C GLU A 65 8.41 -17.76 -15.30
N LEU A 66 8.72 -18.75 -14.44
CA LEU A 66 9.91 -19.59 -14.56
C LEU A 66 9.52 -21.05 -14.77
N THR A 67 10.30 -21.72 -15.60
CA THR A 67 10.28 -23.18 -15.74
C THR A 67 11.02 -23.86 -14.58
N GLU A 68 10.72 -25.13 -14.31
CA GLU A 68 11.32 -25.90 -13.21
C GLU A 68 12.85 -25.97 -13.31
N ASP A 69 13.38 -26.16 -14.53
CA ASP A 69 14.82 -26.20 -14.81
C ASP A 69 15.52 -24.87 -14.48
N GLU A 70 14.89 -23.75 -14.82
CA GLU A 70 15.42 -22.42 -14.54
C GLU A 70 15.39 -22.08 -13.05
N TYR A 71 14.35 -22.53 -12.36
CA TYR A 71 14.21 -22.38 -10.91
C TYR A 71 15.34 -23.13 -10.18
N ILE A 72 15.57 -24.41 -10.53
CA ILE A 72 16.62 -25.24 -9.90
C ILE A 72 18.00 -24.64 -10.14
N ARG A 73 18.29 -24.19 -11.38
CA ARG A 73 19.60 -23.59 -11.71
C ARG A 73 19.87 -22.32 -10.89
N LYS A 74 18.90 -21.42 -10.79
CA LYS A 74 19.03 -20.15 -10.05
C LYS A 74 19.12 -20.39 -8.54
N LYS A 75 18.34 -21.33 -8.00
CA LYS A 75 18.40 -21.73 -6.58
C LYS A 75 19.78 -22.24 -6.18
N ASN A 76 20.39 -23.06 -7.04
CA ASN A 76 21.72 -23.61 -6.78
C ASN A 76 22.82 -22.54 -6.85
N LEU A 77 22.69 -21.53 -7.70
CA LEU A 77 23.64 -20.41 -7.76
C LEU A 77 23.59 -19.58 -6.46
N ILE A 78 22.38 -19.23 -6.00
CA ILE A 78 22.19 -18.44 -4.77
C ILE A 78 22.72 -19.18 -3.52
N ASN A 79 22.61 -20.51 -3.48
CA ASN A 79 23.08 -21.31 -2.35
C ASN A 79 24.60 -21.59 -2.37
N ASN A 80 25.23 -21.66 -3.54
CA ASN A 80 26.67 -21.95 -3.68
C ASN A 80 27.56 -20.70 -3.55
N ASP A 81 27.01 -19.49 -3.59
CA ASP A 81 27.74 -18.23 -3.38
C ASP A 81 27.87 -17.85 -1.87
N THR A 82 27.55 -18.77 -0.95
CA THR A 82 27.71 -18.62 0.52
C THR A 82 28.66 -19.66 1.09
#